data_AF-A0A1I0ZH79-F1
#
_entry.id   AF-A0A1I0ZH79-F1
#
_cell.length_a   1.000
_cell.length_b   1.000
_cell.length_c   1.000
_cell.angle_alpha   90.00
_cell.angle_beta   90.00
_cell.angle_gamma   90.00
#
_symmetry.space_group_name_H-M   'P 1'
#
loop_
_entity.id
_entity.type
_entity.pdbx_description
1 polymer ?
#
loop_
_entity_poly.entity_id
_entity_poly.type
_entity_poly.pdbx_seq_one_letter_code
_entity_poly.pdbx_strand_id
1 'polypeptide(L)'
;MNKKIIRRKSNSSNIFTPEFKSIYGKLLFFHLKPHINESEYCISLETLKNVLLAPTLSYVYSNLKIKVLDRIIQEFSSINSPILFTYEVIEENNTCLIKFIFI
;
A
#
# COMPACT_ATOMS: atom_id res chain seq x y z
N MET A 1 24.07 -0.77 38.08
CA MET A 1 23.17 -0.22 37.04
C MET A 1 22.43 -1.37 36.37
N ASN A 2 21.15 -1.56 36.67
CA ASN A 2 20.34 -2.62 36.05
C ASN A 2 19.87 -2.15 34.66
N LYS A 3 20.39 -2.78 33.60
CA LYS A 3 19.93 -2.54 32.22
C LYS A 3 18.57 -3.21 32.04
N LYS A 4 17.51 -2.40 32.02
CA LYS A 4 16.14 -2.85 31.70
C LYS A 4 16.05 -3.08 30.19
N ILE A 5 16.15 -4.33 29.75
CA ILE A 5 15.97 -4.69 28.34
C ILE A 5 14.47 -4.63 28.03
N ILE A 6 14.03 -3.57 27.35
CA ILE A 6 12.67 -3.45 26.85
C ILE A 6 12.58 -4.32 25.57
N ARG A 7 12.08 -5.54 25.70
CA ARG A 7 11.73 -6.36 24.54
C ARG A 7 10.41 -5.83 23.97
N ARG A 8 10.48 -5.02 22.92
CA ARG A 8 9.29 -4.66 22.13
C ARG A 8 8.72 -5.96 21.57
N LYS A 9 7.54 -6.35 22.04
CA LYS A 9 6.78 -7.48 21.50
C LYS A 9 6.37 -7.06 20.08
N SER A 10 7.12 -7.50 19.06
CA SER A 10 6.70 -7.31 17.68
C SER A 10 5.48 -8.20 17.48
N ASN A 11 4.28 -7.60 17.52
CA ASN A 11 3.05 -8.26 17.12
C ASN A 11 3.05 -8.36 15.59
N SER A 12 4.11 -8.96 15.01
CA SER A 12 4.14 -9.27 13.60
C SER A 12 3.24 -10.47 13.42
N SER A 13 1.96 -10.21 13.13
CA SER A 13 1.19 -11.16 12.34
C SER A 13 2.09 -11.62 11.20
N ASN A 14 2.41 -12.90 11.19
CA ASN A 14 3.46 -13.52 10.38
C ASN A 14 2.96 -13.67 8.93
N ILE A 15 2.46 -12.58 8.35
CA ILE A 15 1.97 -12.54 6.98
C ILE A 15 3.20 -12.68 6.09
N PHE A 16 3.31 -13.83 5.44
CA PHE A 16 4.32 -14.12 4.44
C PHE A 16 4.32 -13.01 3.38
N THR A 17 5.49 -12.50 3.05
CA THR A 17 5.64 -11.52 1.98
C THR A 17 5.77 -12.29 0.66
N PRO A 18 4.77 -12.22 -0.25
CA PRO A 18 4.87 -12.91 -1.52
C PRO A 18 5.91 -12.26 -2.44
N GLU A 19 6.37 -13.02 -3.43
CA GLU A 19 7.34 -12.52 -4.42
C GLU A 19 6.63 -11.67 -5.49
N PHE A 20 6.72 -10.36 -5.35
CA PHE A 20 6.27 -9.40 -6.36
C PHE A 20 7.32 -9.27 -7.48
N LYS A 21 6.84 -9.23 -8.73
CA LYS A 21 7.64 -8.89 -9.91
C LYS A 21 7.89 -7.38 -10.00
N SER A 22 6.90 -6.58 -9.58
CA SER A 22 6.97 -5.13 -9.56
C SER A 22 7.48 -4.61 -8.21
N ILE A 23 8.42 -3.67 -8.26
CA ILE A 23 8.83 -2.93 -7.05
C ILE A 23 7.65 -2.16 -6.44
N TYR A 24 6.72 -1.68 -7.27
CA TYR A 24 5.53 -0.94 -6.83
C TYR A 24 4.56 -1.83 -6.06
N GLY A 25 4.35 -3.07 -6.51
CA GLY A 25 3.51 -4.03 -5.79
C GLY A 25 4.09 -4.38 -4.42
N LYS A 26 5.41 -4.60 -4.36
CA LYS A 26 6.13 -4.85 -3.10
C LYS A 26 6.02 -3.68 -2.13
N LEU A 27 6.21 -2.45 -2.60
CA LEU A 27 6.11 -1.24 -1.78
C LEU A 27 4.69 -1.05 -1.23
N LEU A 28 3.68 -1.20 -2.09
CA LEU A 28 2.29 -1.11 -1.68
C LEU A 28 1.93 -2.20 -0.66
N PHE A 29 2.42 -3.43 -0.84
CA PHE A 29 2.19 -4.52 0.11
C PHE A 29 2.69 -4.17 1.51
N PHE A 30 3.93 -3.69 1.61
CA PHE A 30 4.49 -3.29 2.91
C PHE A 30 3.71 -2.13 3.55
N HIS A 31 3.15 -1.24 2.73
CA HIS A 31 2.34 -0.13 3.21
C HIS A 31 0.96 -0.58 3.69
N LEU A 32 0.29 -1.51 3.00
CA LEU A 32 -1.04 -1.99 3.35
C LEU A 32 -1.04 -3.07 4.45
N LYS A 33 0.04 -3.85 4.58
CA LYS A 33 0.16 -4.95 5.54
C LYS A 33 -0.23 -4.57 7.00
N PRO A 34 0.13 -3.39 7.54
CA PRO A 34 -0.28 -2.99 8.89
C PRO A 34 -1.80 -2.78 9.03
N HIS A 35 -2.48 -2.45 7.93
CA HIS A 35 -3.90 -2.07 7.88
C HIS A 35 -4.82 -3.22 7.47
N ILE A 36 -4.30 -4.42 7.23
CA ILE A 36 -5.08 -5.57 6.74
C ILE A 36 -6.22 -6.01 7.68
N ASN A 37 -6.12 -5.70 8.98
CA ASN A 37 -7.16 -6.01 9.95
C ASN A 37 -8.25 -4.92 10.03
N GLU A 38 -8.09 -3.84 9.28
CA GLU A 38 -9.09 -2.78 9.12
C GLU A 38 -10.03 -3.16 7.96
N SER A 39 -11.26 -2.64 7.96
CA SER A 39 -12.18 -2.85 6.83
C SER A 39 -11.81 -1.99 5.62
N GLU A 40 -11.28 -0.80 5.88
CA GLU A 40 -10.90 0.17 4.87
C GLU A 40 -9.72 1.02 5.34
N TYR A 41 -8.93 1.52 4.39
CA TYR A 41 -7.80 2.41 4.65
C TYR A 41 -7.72 3.49 3.58
N CYS A 42 -7.67 4.77 4.00
CA CYS A 42 -7.67 5.91 3.09
C CYS A 42 -6.35 6.66 3.15
N ILE A 43 -5.79 7.00 1.98
CA ILE A 43 -4.62 7.87 1.86
C ILE A 43 -4.82 8.90 0.76
N SER A 44 -4.11 10.03 0.85
CA SER A 44 -4.06 10.98 -0.25
C SER A 44 -3.28 10.42 -1.45
N LEU A 45 -3.59 10.89 -2.65
CA LEU A 45 -2.84 10.58 -3.86
C LEU A 45 -1.35 10.96 -3.72
N GLU A 46 -1.04 12.04 -2.99
CA GLU A 46 0.33 12.45 -2.70
C GLU A 46 1.06 11.42 -1.82
N THR A 47 0.39 10.93 -0.76
CA THR A 47 0.94 9.86 0.09
C THR A 47 1.15 8.59 -0.73
N LEU A 48 0.21 8.22 -1.60
CA LEU A 48 0.38 7.06 -2.48
C LEU A 48 1.60 7.20 -3.41
N LYS A 49 1.82 8.38 -3.99
CA LYS A 49 3.02 8.66 -4.82
C LYS A 49 4.30 8.45 -4.02
N ASN A 50 4.32 8.92 -2.77
CA ASN A 50 5.46 8.75 -1.86
C ASN A 50 5.67 7.27 -1.49
N VAL A 51 4.60 6.52 -1.21
CA VAL A 51 4.65 5.07 -0.91
C VAL A 51 5.24 4.30 -2.07
N LEU A 52 4.82 4.61 -3.29
CA LEU A 52 5.31 3.96 -4.50
C LEU A 52 6.72 4.42 -4.91
N LEU A 53 7.34 5.33 -4.15
CA LEU A 53 8.61 5.98 -4.48
C LEU A 53 8.63 6.47 -5.93
N ALA A 54 7.47 6.92 -6.41
CA ALA A 54 7.31 7.38 -7.77
C ALA A 54 8.19 8.62 -7.96
N PRO A 55 9.15 8.63 -8.91
CA PRO A 55 10.03 9.78 -9.10
C PRO A 55 9.20 11.04 -9.36
N THR A 56 9.36 12.02 -8.48
CA THR A 56 8.71 13.35 -8.51
C THR A 56 8.92 14.10 -9.82
N LEU A 57 9.94 13.71 -10.60
CA LEU A 57 10.35 14.35 -11.86
C LEU A 57 9.56 13.92 -13.09
N SER A 58 8.73 12.89 -13.01
CA SER A 58 8.00 12.43 -14.18
C SER A 58 6.61 13.06 -14.24
N TYR A 59 6.40 13.95 -15.21
CA TYR A 59 5.08 14.34 -15.73
C TYR A 59 4.19 13.12 -16.11
N VAL A 60 4.82 11.94 -16.20
CA VAL A 60 4.20 10.62 -16.36
C VAL A 60 3.47 10.14 -15.10
N TYR A 61 3.84 10.61 -13.91
CA TYR A 61 3.33 10.19 -12.59
C TYR A 61 2.45 11.23 -11.89
N SER A 62 2.42 12.50 -12.34
CA SER A 62 1.33 13.42 -11.98
C SER A 62 -0.02 12.81 -12.36
N ASN A 63 -0.04 12.13 -13.50
CA ASN A 63 -1.00 11.10 -13.87
C ASN A 63 -0.54 9.73 -13.35
N LEU A 64 -0.53 9.48 -12.04
CA LEU A 64 -0.48 8.11 -11.52
C LEU A 64 -1.78 7.46 -12.00
N LYS A 65 -1.79 7.06 -13.27
CA LYS A 65 -2.97 6.65 -14.00
C LYS A 65 -3.52 5.50 -13.20
N ILE A 66 -4.81 5.52 -12.90
CA ILE A 66 -5.63 4.39 -12.45
C ILE A 66 -5.06 3.03 -12.93
N LYS A 67 -4.63 2.97 -14.20
CA LYS A 67 -3.87 1.86 -14.83
C LYS A 67 -2.68 1.27 -14.04
N VAL A 68 -1.93 2.05 -13.28
CA VAL A 68 -0.80 1.58 -12.45
C VAL A 68 -1.33 0.86 -11.22
N LEU A 69 -2.32 1.44 -10.53
CA LEU A 69 -3.01 0.76 -9.42
C LEU A 69 -3.70 -0.51 -9.91
N ASP A 70 -4.38 -0.46 -11.06
CA ASP A 70 -5.01 -1.64 -11.67
C ASP A 70 -3.99 -2.75 -11.93
N ARG A 71 -2.82 -2.41 -12.50
CA ARG A 71 -1.73 -3.38 -12.72
C ARG A 71 -1.18 -3.95 -11.43
N ILE A 72 -1.03 -3.12 -10.40
CA ILE A 72 -0.57 -3.58 -9.08
C ILE A 72 -1.62 -4.55 -8.50
N ILE A 73 -2.91 -4.21 -8.52
CA ILE A 73 -3.97 -5.08 -8.00
C ILE A 73 -4.01 -6.42 -8.76
N GLN A 74 -3.89 -6.38 -10.09
CA GLN A 74 -3.78 -7.60 -10.90
C GLN A 74 -2.59 -8.46 -10.49
N GLU A 75 -1.46 -7.86 -10.14
CA GLU A 75 -0.30 -8.59 -9.62
C GLU A 75 -0.60 -9.23 -8.26
N PHE A 76 -1.23 -8.51 -7.33
CA PHE A 76 -1.65 -9.06 -6.03
C PHE A 76 -2.52 -10.30 -6.21
N SER A 77 -3.50 -10.25 -7.13
CA SER A 77 -4.33 -11.41 -7.46
C SER A 77 -3.52 -12.54 -8.12
N SER A 78 -2.61 -12.21 -9.04
CA SER A 78 -1.83 -13.21 -9.79
C SER A 78 -0.86 -14.01 -8.94
N ILE A 79 -0.34 -13.41 -7.86
CA ILE A 79 0.61 -14.06 -6.94
C ILE A 79 -0.07 -14.67 -5.71
N ASN A 80 -1.41 -14.69 -5.66
CA ASN A 80 -2.19 -15.09 -4.49
C ASN A 80 -1.71 -14.37 -3.22
N SER A 81 -1.58 -13.03 -3.30
CA SER A 81 -1.18 -12.21 -2.17
C SER A 81 -2.11 -12.43 -0.97
N PRO A 82 -1.59 -12.50 0.27
CA PRO A 82 -2.41 -12.63 1.46
C PRO A 82 -3.23 -11.36 1.78
N ILE A 83 -2.96 -10.25 1.07
CA ILE A 83 -3.76 -9.04 1.13
C ILE A 83 -4.63 -9.00 -0.13
N LEU A 84 -5.94 -9.11 0.05
CA LEU A 84 -6.93 -8.90 -1.00
C LEU A 84 -7.63 -7.57 -0.74
N PHE A 85 -7.75 -6.76 -1.78
CA PHE A 85 -8.38 -5.45 -1.66
C PHE A 85 -8.87 -4.94 -3.01
N THR A 86 -9.77 -3.98 -2.95
CA THR A 86 -10.15 -3.09 -4.06
C THR A 86 -9.84 -1.65 -3.70
N TYR A 87 -10.00 -0.72 -4.64
CA TYR A 87 -9.82 0.69 -4.36
C TYR A 87 -10.90 1.55 -5.01
N GLU A 88 -11.18 2.68 -4.37
CA GLU A 88 -12.05 3.74 -4.87
C GLU A 88 -11.27 5.07 -4.85
N VAL A 89 -11.55 5.92 -5.83
CA VAL A 89 -11.01 7.28 -5.89
C VAL A 89 -12.09 8.23 -5.41
N ILE A 90 -11.78 8.98 -4.35
CA ILE A 90 -12.69 9.96 -3.75
C ILE A 90 -12.13 11.35 -4.01
N GLU A 91 -12.91 12.20 -4.69
CA GLU A 91 -12.57 13.59 -4.95
C GLU A 91 -13.34 14.50 -3.99
N GLU A 92 -12.65 15.11 -3.02
CA GLU A 92 -13.24 16.04 -2.05
C GLU A 92 -12.43 17.34 -2.02
N ASN A 93 -13.09 18.50 -2.21
CA ASN A 93 -12.52 19.82 -1.97
C ASN A 93 -11.12 20.04 -2.60
N ASN A 94 -10.95 19.70 -3.88
CA ASN A 94 -9.67 19.74 -4.63
C ASN A 94 -8.59 18.76 -4.15
N THR A 95 -8.93 17.80 -3.29
CA THR A 95 -8.05 16.71 -2.88
C THR A 95 -8.55 15.38 -3.44
N CYS A 96 -7.60 14.55 -3.88
CA CYS A 96 -7.86 13.21 -4.38
C CYS A 96 -7.38 12.20 -3.35
N LEU A 97 -8.30 11.41 -2.84
CA LEU A 97 -8.06 10.33 -1.88
C LEU A 97 -8.22 8.98 -2.58
N ILE A 98 -7.40 8.02 -2.16
CA ILE A 98 -7.47 6.63 -2.56
C ILE A 98 -7.91 5.85 -1.34
N LYS A 99 -9.11 5.26 -1.42
CA LYS A 99 -9.68 4.40 -0.40
C LYS A 99 -9.46 2.96 -0.79
N PHE A 100 -8.72 2.21 0.02
CA PHE A 100 -8.55 0.77 -0.11
C PHE A 100 -9.60 0.05 0.73
N ILE A 101 -10.27 -0.95 0.15
CA ILE A 101 -11.31 -1.76 0.80
C ILE A 101 -10.80 -3.20 0.83
N PHE A 102 -10.53 -3.73 2.02
CA PHE A 102 -9.98 -5.07 2.20
C PHE A 102 -11.08 -6.14 2.10
N ILE A 103 -10.75 -7.30 1.49
CA ILE A 103 -11.69 -8.40 1.18
C ILE A 103 -11.26 -9.68 1.89
#